data_AF-A0A7K7STC6-F1
#
_entry.id   AF-A0A7K7STC6-F1
#
_cell.length_a   1.000
_cell.length_b   1.000
_cell.length_c   1.000
_cell.angle_alpha   90.00
_cell.angle_beta   90.00
_cell.angle_gamma   90.00
#
_symmetry.space_group_name_H-M   'P 1'
#
loop_
_entity.id
_entity.type
_entity.pdbx_description
1 polymer ?
#
loop_
_entity_poly.entity_id
_entity_poly.type
_entity_poly.pdbx_seq_one_letter_code
_entity_poly.pdbx_strand_id
1 'polypeptide(L)'
;ISHLATQSPGNFLFSPVATIASTDMRLLLRDDVFVDFFNTFLNLPVFGQTPTFSSSTGQWNLWPELPSHLHLSPPALLAWLEKHRLPHFCKSSLCLHLVLCQKLLGFIRSGEAADLLNWQSADQWLLEKCISGSQGMRHFRAFIQGTAGEELTDFWLTTERLLGLDESDKSQRELYLSLIHRLKATHLREGSSVITLCTTIVGSLPKARHIQSMSNRRDILSRMQEQALFMLQSYWLPKFFIHCKMGIEGEESCQPLLQEYQERLLQANWQKPSGFSETLPTIHIQRSQGVTGPYCSQKAKAKIWALVKKGRDTQEMKMSSFQVKPERQPGPAGNTRESHLDKDALGSVPQQSDHPANTSFGGKGGVSSPRSLRPSAEQVIRLEDLCKEKIFSNLPSSAPIVQLPSLKKPVKTLGFLPWALSAETCAGRPFRDFLKRQDRPMETHLLDLWHDLEEFLPVVLDSSRENSFFLRHLIADKICKNYLEEDSIEKLPLETRTLTSLWNHLIAGEFSPWIFRAQKEICKLLCCFYEEFLADDDRTFLQFMSPRSDVAMPEMQGHTADRGECFLLSQRINQTLKLSQSLHGTSNLEGVSSEYWQLLAARDLQKGGSIQAEVEPLLCST
;
A
#
# COMPACT_ATOMS: atom_id res chain seq x y z
N ILE A 1 -12.83 -9.87 17.58
CA ILE A 1 -12.28 -9.00 18.67
C ILE A 1 -13.37 -8.16 19.37
N SER A 2 -14.51 -7.92 18.71
CA SER A 2 -15.68 -7.15 19.17
C SER A 2 -16.29 -7.44 20.57
N HIS A 3 -15.99 -8.56 21.25
CA HIS A 3 -16.60 -8.91 22.54
C HIS A 3 -15.72 -8.65 23.78
N LEU A 4 -14.50 -8.14 23.64
CA LEU A 4 -13.57 -7.89 24.76
C LEU A 4 -13.46 -6.41 25.18
N ALA A 5 -14.28 -5.52 24.60
CA ALA A 5 -14.17 -4.07 24.78
C ALA A 5 -15.00 -3.50 25.95
N THR A 6 -15.66 -4.33 26.76
CA THR A 6 -16.53 -3.89 27.87
C THR A 6 -16.07 -4.43 29.23
N GLN A 7 -14.93 -3.95 29.71
CA GLN A 7 -14.58 -3.95 31.13
C GLN A 7 -13.47 -2.94 31.44
N SER A 8 -13.58 -2.25 32.57
CA SER A 8 -12.67 -1.19 33.04
C SER A 8 -12.76 -1.12 34.58
N PRO A 9 -11.74 -0.64 35.32
CA PRO A 9 -10.32 -0.51 34.97
C PRO A 9 -9.42 -1.39 35.86
N GLY A 10 -8.21 -1.69 35.38
CA GLY A 10 -7.16 -2.30 36.21
C GLY A 10 -6.77 -3.71 35.81
N ASN A 11 -5.97 -3.81 34.75
CA ASN A 11 -4.99 -4.87 34.51
C ASN A 11 -4.05 -4.39 33.39
N PHE A 12 -2.84 -4.94 33.32
CA PHE A 12 -1.79 -4.53 32.36
C PHE A 12 -2.33 -4.50 30.92
N LEU A 13 -2.46 -3.29 30.37
CA LEU A 13 -3.02 -3.06 29.03
C LEU A 13 -2.02 -3.49 27.95
N PHE A 14 -2.17 -4.73 27.49
CA PHE A 14 -1.52 -5.20 26.27
C PHE A 14 -1.98 -4.35 25.07
N SER A 15 -1.03 -3.97 24.20
CA SER A 15 -1.35 -3.32 22.92
C SER A 15 -2.30 -4.21 22.10
N PRO A 16 -3.27 -3.63 21.35
CA PRO A 16 -4.17 -4.40 20.48
C PRO A 16 -3.45 -5.36 19.53
N VAL A 17 -2.25 -4.98 19.05
CA VAL A 17 -1.40 -5.82 18.20
C VAL A 17 -0.82 -7.02 18.96
N ALA A 18 -0.46 -6.84 20.24
CA ALA A 18 -0.02 -7.93 21.11
C ALA A 18 -1.18 -8.89 21.43
N THR A 19 -2.41 -8.38 21.58
CA THR A 19 -3.62 -9.20 21.73
C THR A 19 -3.84 -10.06 20.48
N ILE A 20 -3.73 -9.49 19.28
CA ILE A 20 -3.81 -10.26 18.02
C ILE A 20 -2.70 -11.33 17.97
N ALA A 21 -1.45 -10.98 18.30
CA ALA A 21 -0.30 -11.89 18.28
C ALA A 21 -0.39 -13.07 19.28
N SER A 22 -1.22 -12.96 20.32
CA SER A 22 -1.41 -13.98 21.38
C SER A 22 -2.76 -14.70 21.32
N THR A 23 -3.63 -14.34 20.38
CA THR A 23 -4.93 -15.00 20.18
C THR A 23 -4.78 -16.21 19.26
N ASP A 24 -5.36 -17.35 19.64
CA ASP A 24 -5.45 -18.57 18.81
C ASP A 24 -6.07 -18.27 17.43
N MET A 25 -5.47 -18.80 16.36
CA MET A 25 -5.88 -18.50 14.98
C MET A 25 -7.34 -18.89 14.70
N ARG A 26 -7.88 -19.95 15.33
CA ARG A 26 -9.28 -20.36 15.15
C ARG A 26 -10.27 -19.37 15.76
N LEU A 27 -9.85 -18.55 16.73
CA LEU A 27 -10.64 -17.45 17.27
C LEU A 27 -10.54 -16.22 16.37
N LEU A 28 -9.35 -15.92 15.82
CA LEU A 28 -9.16 -14.83 14.87
C LEU A 28 -9.96 -15.05 13.57
N LEU A 29 -9.98 -16.27 13.04
CA LEU A 29 -10.73 -16.64 11.83
C LEU A 29 -12.27 -16.58 11.97
N ARG A 30 -12.81 -16.29 13.16
CA ARG A 30 -14.26 -16.00 13.34
C ARG A 30 -14.62 -14.55 13.00
N ASP A 31 -13.64 -13.67 12.87
CA ASP A 31 -13.83 -12.25 12.61
C ASP A 31 -13.59 -12.01 11.12
N ASP A 32 -14.67 -11.90 10.33
CA ASP A 32 -14.60 -11.73 8.87
C ASP A 32 -13.75 -10.52 8.44
N VAL A 33 -13.63 -9.51 9.29
CA VAL A 33 -12.75 -8.35 9.05
C VAL A 33 -11.28 -8.75 9.23
N PHE A 34 -10.94 -9.54 10.26
CA PHE A 34 -9.58 -10.11 10.37
C PHE A 34 -9.26 -10.99 9.16
N VAL A 35 -10.19 -11.86 8.74
CA VAL A 35 -9.99 -12.77 7.59
C VAL A 35 -9.65 -12.00 6.32
N ASP A 36 -10.37 -10.91 6.04
CA ASP A 36 -10.11 -10.04 4.88
C ASP A 36 -8.69 -9.43 4.91
N PHE A 37 -8.30 -8.81 6.03
CA PHE A 37 -6.97 -8.21 6.19
C PHE A 37 -5.85 -9.27 6.15
N PHE A 38 -6.07 -10.44 6.77
CA PHE A 38 -5.06 -11.49 6.85
C PHE A 38 -4.89 -12.23 5.52
N ASN A 39 -5.99 -12.53 4.80
CA ASN A 39 -5.91 -13.03 3.43
C ASN A 39 -5.15 -12.03 2.53
N THR A 40 -5.40 -10.73 2.68
CA THR A 40 -4.77 -9.68 1.84
C THR A 40 -3.26 -9.68 2.05
N PHE A 41 -2.84 -9.76 3.30
CA PHE A 41 -1.45 -9.95 3.71
C PHE A 41 -0.83 -11.26 3.17
N LEU A 42 -1.55 -12.38 3.27
CA LEU A 42 -1.06 -13.70 2.85
C LEU A 42 -0.86 -13.81 1.33
N ASN A 43 -1.55 -12.99 0.53
CA ASN A 43 -1.41 -12.93 -0.93
C ASN A 43 -0.37 -11.88 -1.40
N LEU A 44 0.48 -11.35 -0.52
CA LEU A 44 1.58 -10.47 -0.92
C LEU A 44 2.68 -11.22 -1.69
N PRO A 45 3.24 -10.67 -2.78
CA PRO A 45 4.19 -11.37 -3.66
C PRO A 45 5.52 -11.76 -3.01
N VAL A 46 5.82 -11.29 -1.80
CA VAL A 46 7.02 -11.71 -1.05
C VAL A 46 6.97 -13.18 -0.65
N PHE A 47 5.81 -13.70 -0.21
CA PHE A 47 5.68 -15.05 0.37
C PHE A 47 5.70 -16.16 -0.68
N GLY A 48 6.34 -17.30 -0.40
CA GLY A 48 6.35 -18.46 -1.30
C GLY A 48 4.97 -19.10 -1.40
N GLN A 49 4.43 -19.52 -0.25
CA GLN A 49 3.07 -20.00 -0.11
C GLN A 49 2.11 -18.85 0.26
N THR A 50 1.04 -18.69 -0.52
CA THR A 50 -0.04 -17.70 -0.37
C THR A 50 -1.40 -18.40 -0.14
N PRO A 51 -1.72 -18.81 1.10
CA PRO A 51 -3.01 -19.42 1.42
C PRO A 51 -4.13 -18.37 1.50
N THR A 52 -5.37 -18.77 1.18
CA THR A 52 -6.57 -17.92 1.27
C THR A 52 -7.71 -18.69 1.95
N PHE A 53 -8.39 -18.07 2.92
CA PHE A 53 -9.50 -18.66 3.68
C PHE A 53 -10.86 -18.08 3.27
N SER A 54 -11.89 -18.92 3.21
CA SER A 54 -13.29 -18.51 3.07
C SER A 54 -14.07 -18.87 4.33
N SER A 55 -14.57 -17.87 5.06
CA SER A 55 -15.36 -18.07 6.28
C SER A 55 -16.66 -18.82 6.04
N SER A 56 -17.34 -18.56 4.91
CA SER A 56 -18.64 -19.17 4.58
C SER A 56 -18.56 -20.68 4.35
N THR A 57 -17.41 -21.19 3.91
CA THR A 57 -17.16 -22.61 3.65
C THR A 57 -16.29 -23.27 4.72
N GLY A 58 -15.49 -22.51 5.46
CA GLY A 58 -14.42 -23.04 6.30
C GLY A 58 -13.23 -23.57 5.50
N GLN A 59 -13.10 -23.21 4.23
CA GLN A 59 -12.14 -23.79 3.30
C GLN A 59 -10.87 -22.94 3.18
N TRP A 60 -9.71 -23.61 3.22
CA TRP A 60 -8.42 -23.06 2.83
C TRP A 60 -8.06 -23.47 1.40
N ASN A 61 -7.86 -22.47 0.54
CA ASN A 61 -7.35 -22.64 -0.82
C ASN A 61 -5.86 -22.29 -0.81
N LEU A 62 -5.02 -23.19 -1.34
CA LEU A 62 -3.57 -23.12 -1.22
C LEU A 62 -2.94 -22.81 -2.59
N TRP A 63 -2.03 -21.84 -2.62
CA TRP A 63 -1.16 -21.66 -3.77
C TRP A 63 0.32 -21.43 -3.35
N PRO A 64 1.30 -22.10 -3.97
CA PRO A 64 1.13 -23.24 -4.87
C PRO A 64 0.36 -24.40 -4.25
N GLU A 65 -0.24 -25.22 -5.12
CA GLU A 65 -0.91 -26.44 -4.70
C GLU A 65 0.08 -27.45 -4.12
N LEU A 66 -0.31 -28.10 -3.02
CA LEU A 66 0.45 -29.21 -2.46
C LEU A 66 0.29 -30.46 -3.34
N PRO A 67 1.36 -31.23 -3.57
CA PRO A 67 1.28 -32.53 -4.22
C PRO A 67 0.28 -33.47 -3.54
N SER A 68 -0.49 -34.22 -4.34
CA SER A 68 -1.62 -35.05 -3.90
C SER A 68 -1.26 -36.19 -2.93
N HIS A 69 0.04 -36.49 -2.78
CA HIS A 69 0.56 -37.50 -1.83
C HIS A 69 0.81 -36.94 -0.42
N LEU A 70 0.74 -35.62 -0.20
CA LEU A 70 0.98 -34.99 1.10
C LEU A 70 -0.29 -34.95 1.95
N HIS A 71 -0.15 -35.21 3.24
CA HIS A 71 -1.28 -35.25 4.16
C HIS A 71 -1.71 -33.84 4.61
N LEU A 72 -2.76 -33.32 4.00
CA LEU A 72 -3.35 -32.02 4.37
C LEU A 72 -3.91 -32.03 5.80
N SER A 73 -3.22 -31.35 6.72
CA SER A 73 -3.61 -31.22 8.13
C SER A 73 -3.98 -29.76 8.45
N PRO A 74 -5.27 -29.42 8.60
CA PRO A 74 -5.69 -28.08 8.98
C PRO A 74 -5.05 -27.57 10.29
N PRO A 75 -4.92 -28.37 11.37
CA PRO A 75 -4.21 -27.94 12.57
C PRO A 75 -2.74 -27.58 12.32
N ALA A 76 -2.04 -28.31 11.45
CA ALA A 76 -0.65 -28.01 11.11
C ALA A 76 -0.53 -26.73 10.26
N LEU A 77 -1.50 -26.44 9.40
CA LEU A 77 -1.53 -25.21 8.61
C LEU A 77 -1.72 -24.00 9.53
N LEU A 78 -2.65 -24.09 10.49
CA LEU A 78 -2.87 -23.02 11.48
C LEU A 78 -1.62 -22.78 12.33
N ALA A 79 -0.97 -23.84 12.84
CA ALA A 79 0.26 -23.72 13.63
C ALA A 79 1.43 -23.13 12.81
N TRP A 80 1.52 -23.42 11.51
CA TRP A 80 2.49 -22.78 10.62
C TRP A 80 2.16 -21.30 10.39
N LEU A 81 0.88 -20.96 10.19
CA LEU A 81 0.43 -19.56 10.05
C LEU A 81 0.72 -18.74 11.33
N GLU A 82 0.41 -19.28 12.51
CA GLU A 82 0.70 -18.66 13.81
C GLU A 82 2.19 -18.41 14.02
N LYS A 83 3.05 -19.34 13.59
CA LYS A 83 4.50 -19.25 13.78
C LYS A 83 5.22 -18.41 12.70
N HIS A 84 4.79 -18.49 11.44
CA HIS A 84 5.54 -17.98 10.29
C HIS A 84 4.82 -16.87 9.50
N ARG A 85 3.56 -16.54 9.80
CA ARG A 85 2.80 -15.47 9.12
C ARG A 85 2.23 -14.42 10.08
N LEU A 86 1.57 -14.84 11.18
CA LEU A 86 0.96 -13.93 12.16
C LEU A 86 1.94 -12.91 12.78
N PRO A 87 3.20 -13.25 13.13
CA PRO A 87 4.14 -12.28 13.70
C PRO A 87 4.52 -11.18 12.70
N HIS A 88 4.59 -11.53 11.41
CA HIS A 88 4.84 -10.59 10.32
C HIS A 88 3.60 -9.76 9.99
N PHE A 89 2.40 -10.34 10.07
CA PHE A 89 1.14 -9.59 9.98
C PHE A 89 1.07 -8.53 11.08
N CYS A 90 1.35 -8.88 12.33
CA CYS A 90 1.40 -7.91 13.43
C CYS A 90 2.47 -6.81 13.24
N LYS A 91 3.54 -7.07 12.47
CA LYS A 91 4.51 -6.06 12.04
C LYS A 91 4.04 -5.18 10.87
N SER A 92 2.98 -5.52 10.14
CA SER A 92 2.51 -4.81 8.94
C SER A 92 1.73 -3.52 9.20
N SER A 93 1.56 -2.68 8.17
CA SER A 93 0.57 -1.58 8.17
C SER A 93 -0.88 -2.10 8.15
N LEU A 94 -1.12 -3.25 7.51
CA LEU A 94 -2.44 -3.87 7.41
C LEU A 94 -3.01 -4.20 8.80
N CYS A 95 -2.20 -4.69 9.73
CA CYS A 95 -2.64 -4.94 11.11
C CYS A 95 -3.02 -3.64 11.85
N LEU A 96 -2.27 -2.54 11.66
CA LEU A 96 -2.64 -1.25 12.24
C LEU A 96 -3.96 -0.72 11.66
N HIS A 97 -4.20 -0.92 10.36
CA HIS A 97 -5.48 -0.59 9.71
C HIS A 97 -6.63 -1.50 10.16
N LEU A 98 -6.38 -2.77 10.45
CA LEU A 98 -7.35 -3.66 11.10
C LEU A 98 -7.70 -3.14 12.51
N VAL A 99 -6.72 -2.74 13.32
CA VAL A 99 -6.99 -2.19 14.67
C VAL A 99 -7.80 -0.89 14.58
N LEU A 100 -7.47 0.01 13.63
CA LEU A 100 -8.27 1.21 13.37
C LEU A 100 -9.69 0.86 12.90
N CYS A 101 -9.83 -0.03 11.93
CA CYS A 101 -11.12 -0.52 11.43
C CYS A 101 -11.99 -1.08 12.58
N GLN A 102 -11.42 -1.92 13.45
CA GLN A 102 -12.12 -2.47 14.62
C GLN A 102 -12.52 -1.37 15.63
N LYS A 103 -11.72 -0.31 15.82
CA LYS A 103 -12.09 0.86 16.65
C LYS A 103 -13.19 1.71 16.03
N LEU A 104 -13.25 1.84 14.71
CA LEU A 104 -14.34 2.52 13.99
C LEU A 104 -15.63 1.67 14.02
N LEU A 105 -15.54 0.36 13.76
CA LEU A 105 -16.66 -0.58 13.87
C LEU A 105 -17.22 -0.69 15.30
N GLY A 106 -16.34 -0.65 16.32
CA GLY A 106 -16.75 -0.60 17.72
C GLY A 106 -17.54 0.66 18.06
N PHE A 107 -17.17 1.81 17.48
CA PHE A 107 -17.94 3.04 17.60
C PHE A 107 -19.26 2.99 16.83
N ILE A 108 -19.28 2.48 15.59
CA ILE A 108 -20.54 2.31 14.82
C ILE A 108 -21.56 1.45 15.57
N ARG A 109 -21.10 0.42 16.27
CA ARG A 109 -21.91 -0.50 17.09
C ARG A 109 -22.31 0.04 18.45
N SER A 110 -21.78 1.18 18.88
CA SER A 110 -22.11 1.80 20.16
C SER A 110 -23.49 2.45 20.11
N GLY A 111 -24.34 2.17 21.11
CA GLY A 111 -25.60 2.89 21.28
C GLY A 111 -25.39 4.38 21.52
N GLU A 112 -24.37 4.74 22.31
CA GLU A 112 -24.02 6.14 22.61
C GLU A 112 -23.64 6.92 21.33
N ALA A 113 -22.96 6.26 20.40
CA ALA A 113 -22.61 6.84 19.10
C ALA A 113 -23.82 6.95 18.17
N ALA A 114 -24.70 5.95 18.18
CA ALA A 114 -25.94 5.96 17.42
C ALA A 114 -26.86 7.10 17.86
N ASP A 115 -27.02 7.30 19.18
CA ASP A 115 -27.79 8.40 19.75
C ASP A 115 -27.14 9.76 19.43
N LEU A 116 -25.81 9.89 19.61
CA LEU A 116 -25.07 11.13 19.35
C LEU A 116 -25.16 11.59 17.88
N LEU A 117 -25.17 10.64 16.94
CA LEU A 117 -25.14 10.89 15.50
C LEU A 117 -26.49 10.67 14.81
N ASN A 118 -27.52 10.32 15.59
CA ASN A 118 -28.87 10.00 15.12
C ASN A 118 -28.89 8.92 14.01
N TRP A 119 -28.10 7.86 14.19
CA TRP A 119 -28.03 6.72 13.26
C TRP A 119 -29.06 5.65 13.62
N GLN A 120 -29.79 5.17 12.61
CA GLN A 120 -30.66 4.01 12.74
C GLN A 120 -29.88 2.70 12.56
N SER A 121 -30.45 1.58 12.97
CA SER A 121 -29.85 0.24 12.77
C SER A 121 -29.50 -0.06 11.30
N ALA A 122 -30.26 0.50 10.35
CA ALA A 122 -29.98 0.43 8.92
C ALA A 122 -28.74 1.24 8.52
N ASP A 123 -28.55 2.43 9.12
CA ASP A 123 -27.39 3.30 8.89
C ASP A 123 -26.11 2.66 9.44
N GLN A 124 -26.18 2.13 10.67
CA GLN A 124 -25.08 1.38 11.28
C GLN A 124 -24.68 0.18 10.40
N TRP A 125 -25.66 -0.61 9.94
CA TRP A 125 -25.41 -1.74 9.05
C TRP A 125 -24.74 -1.32 7.73
N LEU A 126 -25.23 -0.26 7.08
CA LEU A 126 -24.68 0.20 5.81
C LEU A 126 -23.26 0.78 5.99
N LEU A 127 -23.04 1.54 7.06
CA LEU A 127 -21.73 2.10 7.38
C LEU A 127 -20.71 1.01 7.76
N GLU A 128 -21.11 0.00 8.54
CA GLU A 128 -20.31 -1.20 8.75
C GLU A 128 -19.93 -1.87 7.41
N LYS A 129 -20.91 -2.05 6.51
CA LYS A 129 -20.71 -2.65 5.18
C LYS A 129 -19.75 -1.85 4.30
N CYS A 130 -19.73 -0.52 4.42
CA CYS A 130 -18.79 0.33 3.68
C CYS A 130 -17.37 0.23 4.24
N ILE A 131 -17.19 0.45 5.54
CA ILE A 131 -15.85 0.61 6.14
C ILE A 131 -15.13 -0.72 6.46
N SER A 132 -15.85 -1.84 6.52
CA SER A 132 -15.25 -3.14 6.85
C SER A 132 -14.22 -3.59 5.81
N GLY A 133 -13.18 -4.28 6.29
CA GLY A 133 -12.12 -4.85 5.45
C GLY A 133 -11.13 -3.83 4.91
N SER A 134 -10.09 -4.35 4.26
CA SER A 134 -8.97 -3.59 3.71
C SER A 134 -9.40 -2.61 2.62
N GLN A 135 -10.31 -3.00 1.71
CA GLN A 135 -10.88 -2.06 0.71
C GLN A 135 -11.73 -0.95 1.34
N GLY A 136 -12.45 -1.25 2.43
CA GLY A 136 -13.26 -0.24 3.14
C GLY A 136 -12.38 0.81 3.79
N MET A 137 -11.26 0.39 4.38
CA MET A 137 -10.23 1.30 4.88
C MET A 137 -9.47 2.04 3.78
N ARG A 138 -9.24 1.43 2.60
CA ARG A 138 -8.66 2.12 1.43
C ARG A 138 -9.58 3.25 0.96
N HIS A 139 -10.89 2.99 0.87
CA HIS A 139 -11.89 3.99 0.51
C HIS A 139 -12.00 5.11 1.53
N PHE A 140 -12.03 4.78 2.82
CA PHE A 140 -12.01 5.78 3.90
C PHE A 140 -10.76 6.68 3.81
N ARG A 141 -9.59 6.10 3.55
CA ARG A 141 -8.34 6.86 3.32
C ARG A 141 -8.40 7.73 2.06
N ALA A 142 -8.93 7.23 0.95
CA ALA A 142 -9.09 7.99 -0.28
C ALA A 142 -10.07 9.17 -0.11
N PHE A 143 -11.14 8.98 0.66
CA PHE A 143 -12.12 10.02 0.97
C PHE A 143 -11.54 11.18 1.80
N ILE A 144 -10.67 10.88 2.79
CA ILE A 144 -10.05 11.90 3.65
C ILE A 144 -8.73 12.47 3.09
N GLN A 145 -8.26 12.00 1.93
CA GLN A 145 -6.99 12.40 1.32
C GLN A 145 -6.94 13.92 1.06
N GLY A 146 -5.81 14.56 1.37
CA GLY A 146 -5.65 16.01 1.26
C GLY A 146 -6.42 16.82 2.30
N THR A 147 -6.94 16.19 3.35
CA THR A 147 -7.66 16.86 4.45
C THR A 147 -7.01 16.58 5.81
N ALA A 148 -7.43 17.32 6.84
CA ALA A 148 -7.04 17.04 8.22
C ALA A 148 -7.37 15.60 8.68
N GLY A 149 -8.32 14.90 8.04
CA GLY A 149 -8.61 13.50 8.33
C GLY A 149 -7.45 12.56 7.96
N GLU A 150 -6.73 12.83 6.87
CA GLU A 150 -5.51 12.10 6.51
C GLU A 150 -4.42 12.31 7.56
N GLU A 151 -4.15 13.56 7.95
CA GLU A 151 -3.16 13.87 9.00
C GLU A 151 -3.48 13.18 10.34
N LEU A 152 -4.75 13.19 10.77
CA LEU A 152 -5.20 12.52 11.99
C LEU A 152 -5.05 10.99 11.88
N THR A 153 -5.33 10.40 10.72
CA THR A 153 -5.21 8.96 10.49
C THR A 153 -3.75 8.52 10.51
N ASP A 154 -2.86 9.23 9.80
CA ASP A 154 -1.43 8.90 9.75
C ASP A 154 -0.73 9.14 11.09
N PHE A 155 -1.11 10.20 11.80
CA PHE A 155 -0.69 10.41 13.19
C PHE A 155 -1.17 9.26 14.09
N TRP A 156 -2.43 8.85 13.99
CA TRP A 156 -3.00 7.77 14.79
C TRP A 156 -2.26 6.45 14.58
N LEU A 157 -2.02 6.06 13.32
CA LEU A 157 -1.33 4.82 12.95
C LEU A 157 0.14 4.82 13.39
N THR A 158 0.84 5.94 13.17
CA THR A 158 2.25 6.10 13.55
C THR A 158 2.40 6.06 15.08
N THR A 159 1.44 6.66 15.81
CA THR A 159 1.42 6.66 17.27
C THR A 159 1.04 5.30 17.86
N GLU A 160 0.04 4.60 17.30
CA GLU A 160 -0.30 3.22 17.71
C GLU A 160 0.92 2.31 17.62
N ARG A 161 1.66 2.40 16.50
CA ARG A 161 2.88 1.64 16.31
C ARG A 161 3.96 1.97 17.34
N LEU A 162 4.17 3.26 17.61
CA LEU A 162 5.16 3.76 18.57
C LEU A 162 4.84 3.35 20.02
N LEU A 163 3.56 3.43 20.42
CA LEU A 163 3.10 3.04 21.75
C LEU A 163 3.15 1.53 21.95
N GLY A 164 2.97 0.74 20.88
CA GLY A 164 3.11 -0.72 20.90
C GLY A 164 4.56 -1.26 20.95
N LEU A 165 5.60 -0.42 20.84
CA LEU A 165 7.00 -0.86 20.96
C LEU A 165 7.41 -1.09 22.42
N ASP A 166 8.33 -2.02 22.65
CA ASP A 166 8.99 -2.17 23.95
C ASP A 166 10.16 -1.17 24.05
N GLU A 167 10.11 -0.26 25.03
CA GLU A 167 11.19 0.70 25.28
C GLU A 167 12.48 0.06 25.82
N SER A 168 12.36 -1.14 26.43
CA SER A 168 13.49 -1.91 26.94
C SER A 168 14.17 -2.76 25.86
N ASP A 169 13.47 -3.04 24.76
CA ASP A 169 14.01 -3.79 23.62
C ASP A 169 14.95 -2.91 22.78
N LYS A 170 16.25 -3.10 22.99
CA LYS A 170 17.31 -2.43 22.23
C LYS A 170 17.19 -2.64 20.71
N SER A 171 16.59 -3.73 20.24
CA SER A 171 16.41 -4.00 18.81
C SER A 171 15.32 -3.12 18.16
N GLN A 172 14.41 -2.55 18.95
CA GLN A 172 13.34 -1.67 18.49
C GLN A 172 13.71 -0.18 18.56
N ARG A 173 14.85 0.17 19.16
CA ARG A 173 15.29 1.56 19.40
C ARG A 173 15.40 2.39 18.11
N GLU A 174 15.92 1.81 17.03
CA GLU A 174 16.03 2.48 15.72
C GLU A 174 14.64 2.82 15.15
N LEU A 175 13.70 1.87 15.21
CA LEU A 175 12.32 2.05 14.77
C LEU A 175 11.61 3.11 15.62
N TYR A 176 11.77 3.08 16.95
CA TYR A 176 11.24 4.10 17.85
C TYR A 176 11.73 5.51 17.48
N LEU A 177 13.05 5.68 17.28
CA LEU A 177 13.62 6.97 16.87
C LEU A 177 13.12 7.41 15.49
N SER A 178 13.06 6.51 14.51
CA SER A 178 12.53 6.79 13.17
C SER A 178 11.08 7.27 13.21
N LEU A 179 10.22 6.63 14.00
CA LEU A 179 8.81 7.03 14.16
C LEU A 179 8.69 8.39 14.87
N ILE A 180 9.45 8.65 15.94
CA ILE A 180 9.49 9.96 16.60
C ILE A 180 9.95 11.07 15.64
N HIS A 181 10.96 10.81 14.81
CA HIS A 181 11.47 11.80 13.85
C HIS A 181 10.45 12.07 12.73
N ARG A 182 9.78 11.02 12.22
CA ARG A 182 8.66 11.17 11.28
C ARG A 182 7.54 12.01 11.88
N LEU A 183 7.05 11.67 13.08
CA LEU A 183 5.99 12.41 13.78
C LEU A 183 6.34 13.90 13.91
N LYS A 184 7.59 14.25 14.22
CA LYS A 184 8.05 15.66 14.29
C LYS A 184 8.08 16.37 12.93
N ALA A 185 8.47 15.68 11.85
CA ALA A 185 8.54 16.27 10.52
C ALA A 185 7.15 16.50 9.88
N THR A 186 6.15 15.68 10.24
CA THR A 186 4.80 15.72 9.66
C THR A 186 3.73 16.30 10.59
N HIS A 187 3.50 15.71 11.76
CA HIS A 187 2.29 15.94 12.56
C HIS A 187 2.50 16.77 13.84
N LEU A 188 3.71 16.81 14.38
CA LEU A 188 4.04 17.51 15.64
C LEU A 188 4.81 18.81 15.36
N ARG A 189 4.29 19.59 14.40
CA ARG A 189 4.86 20.86 13.95
C ARG A 189 3.81 21.97 13.97
N GLU A 190 4.27 23.22 14.03
CA GLU A 190 3.40 24.39 13.90
C GLU A 190 2.65 24.35 12.55
N GLY A 191 1.36 24.70 12.58
CA GLY A 191 0.47 24.60 11.42
C GLY A 191 -0.12 23.22 11.12
N SER A 192 0.33 22.12 11.78
CA SER A 192 -0.33 20.82 11.60
C SER A 192 -1.75 20.81 12.16
N SER A 193 -2.64 20.12 11.46
CA SER A 193 -4.01 19.86 11.90
C SER A 193 -4.03 19.10 13.24
N VAL A 194 -3.06 18.20 13.47
CA VAL A 194 -2.97 17.40 14.69
C VAL A 194 -2.67 18.26 15.91
N ILE A 195 -1.75 19.23 15.82
CA ILE A 195 -1.50 20.16 16.93
C ILE A 195 -2.74 21.02 17.20
N THR A 196 -3.34 21.57 16.14
CA THR A 196 -4.55 22.40 16.26
C THR A 196 -5.73 21.66 16.90
N LEU A 197 -5.97 20.41 16.52
CA LEU A 197 -7.16 19.63 16.93
C LEU A 197 -6.96 18.77 18.18
N CYS A 198 -5.72 18.37 18.50
CA CYS A 198 -5.44 17.43 19.61
C CYS A 198 -4.77 18.08 20.82
N THR A 199 -4.21 19.29 20.73
CA THR A 199 -3.51 19.95 21.86
C THR A 199 -4.43 20.80 22.75
N THR A 200 -5.61 21.21 22.26
CA THR A 200 -6.59 22.06 22.99
C THR A 200 -7.10 21.48 24.32
N ILE A 201 -6.99 20.18 24.53
CA ILE A 201 -7.39 19.49 25.78
C ILE A 201 -6.27 19.47 26.84
N VAL A 202 -4.99 19.61 26.44
CA VAL A 202 -3.85 19.61 27.37
C VAL A 202 -3.90 20.82 28.32
N GLY A 203 -4.51 21.93 27.90
CA GLY A 203 -4.67 23.14 28.70
C GLY A 203 -5.98 23.26 29.49
N SER A 204 -6.95 22.35 29.34
CA SER A 204 -8.35 22.56 29.77
C SER A 204 -8.93 21.50 30.71
N LEU A 205 -8.11 20.60 31.27
CA LEU A 205 -8.59 19.60 32.23
C LEU A 205 -8.77 20.18 33.66
N PRO A 206 -9.91 19.94 34.35
CA PRO A 206 -10.09 20.35 35.75
C PRO A 206 -9.08 19.70 36.70
N LYS A 207 -8.81 20.36 37.83
CA LYS A 207 -8.02 19.82 38.95
C LYS A 207 -8.75 18.69 39.69
N ALA A 208 -8.89 17.53 39.04
CA ALA A 208 -9.27 16.29 39.71
C ALA A 208 -8.11 15.84 40.63
N ARG A 209 -8.43 15.53 41.89
CA ARG A 209 -7.43 15.33 42.95
C ARG A 209 -6.76 13.96 42.85
N HIS A 210 -5.46 13.91 43.21
CA HIS A 210 -4.66 12.69 43.43
C HIS A 210 -4.44 11.73 42.24
N ILE A 211 -3.53 12.11 41.33
CA ILE A 211 -2.56 11.15 40.77
C ILE A 211 -1.18 11.80 40.82
N GLN A 212 -0.21 11.16 41.49
CA GLN A 212 1.21 11.46 41.29
C GLN A 212 1.62 10.89 39.93
N SER A 213 1.88 11.73 38.93
CA SER A 213 2.65 11.30 37.76
C SER A 213 3.31 12.48 37.06
N MET A 214 4.60 12.33 36.78
CA MET A 214 5.31 13.13 35.79
C MET A 214 4.76 12.72 34.42
N SER A 215 4.00 13.57 33.72
CA SER A 215 3.47 13.21 32.41
C SER A 215 4.63 12.94 31.44
N ASN A 216 4.84 11.68 31.10
CA ASN A 216 5.91 11.29 30.20
C ASN A 216 5.50 11.62 28.74
N ARG A 217 6.44 11.53 27.80
CA ARG A 217 6.15 11.85 26.39
C ARG A 217 5.15 10.89 25.74
N ARG A 218 5.06 9.63 26.19
CA ARG A 218 4.04 8.67 25.73
C ARG A 218 2.65 9.03 26.22
N ASP A 219 2.48 9.47 27.47
CA ASP A 219 1.18 9.87 28.01
C ASP A 219 0.54 10.99 27.19
N ILE A 220 1.34 11.96 26.76
CA ILE A 220 0.92 13.07 25.89
C ILE A 220 0.49 12.54 24.52
N LEU A 221 1.30 11.67 23.91
CA LEU A 221 0.99 11.06 22.62
C LEU A 221 -0.26 10.17 22.67
N SER A 222 -0.46 9.40 23.74
CA SER A 222 -1.67 8.58 23.97
C SER A 222 -2.93 9.45 24.02
N ARG A 223 -2.91 10.55 24.79
CA ARG A 223 -4.04 11.49 24.87
C ARG A 223 -4.34 12.17 23.53
N MET A 224 -3.29 12.56 22.79
CA MET A 224 -3.45 13.12 21.45
C MET A 224 -4.00 12.08 20.47
N GLN A 225 -3.59 10.81 20.59
CA GLN A 225 -4.07 9.70 19.76
C GLN A 225 -5.54 9.38 20.04
N GLU A 226 -5.96 9.36 21.30
CA GLU A 226 -7.37 9.24 21.72
C GLU A 226 -8.21 10.36 21.12
N GLN A 227 -7.75 11.62 21.20
CA GLN A 227 -8.45 12.76 20.60
C GLN A 227 -8.50 12.67 19.06
N ALA A 228 -7.43 12.20 18.41
CA ALA A 228 -7.42 11.99 16.97
C ALA A 228 -8.44 10.91 16.54
N LEU A 229 -8.52 9.80 17.29
CA LEU A 229 -9.51 8.76 17.08
C LEU A 229 -10.94 9.29 17.25
N PHE A 230 -11.19 10.08 18.31
CA PHE A 230 -12.49 10.70 18.54
C PHE A 230 -12.90 11.63 17.39
N MET A 231 -11.98 12.43 16.84
CA MET A 231 -12.25 13.28 15.67
C MET A 231 -12.53 12.46 14.40
N LEU A 232 -11.84 11.33 14.21
CA LEU A 232 -12.13 10.41 13.11
C LEU A 232 -13.54 9.79 13.25
N GLN A 233 -13.91 9.37 14.46
CA GLN A 233 -15.21 8.76 14.78
C GLN A 233 -16.39 9.74 14.73
N SER A 234 -16.25 10.95 15.29
CA SER A 234 -17.35 11.90 15.45
C SER A 234 -17.54 12.88 14.28
N TYR A 235 -16.51 13.11 13.46
CA TYR A 235 -16.57 14.09 12.36
C TYR A 235 -16.32 13.48 10.98
N TRP A 236 -15.24 12.70 10.82
CA TRP A 236 -14.88 12.16 9.49
C TRP A 236 -15.76 10.97 9.09
N LEU A 237 -16.07 10.08 10.04
CA LEU A 237 -16.88 8.89 9.80
C LEU A 237 -18.34 9.19 9.39
N PRO A 238 -19.07 10.16 10.00
CA PRO A 238 -20.39 10.58 9.50
C PRO A 238 -20.34 11.22 8.10
N LYS A 239 -19.28 11.98 7.79
CA LYS A 239 -19.10 12.55 6.44
C LYS A 239 -18.80 11.48 5.40
N PHE A 240 -18.00 10.48 5.77
CA PHE A 240 -17.75 9.30 4.95
C PHE A 240 -19.04 8.50 4.70
N PHE A 241 -19.92 8.38 5.71
CA PHE A 241 -21.22 7.74 5.53
C PHE A 241 -22.10 8.45 4.50
N ILE A 242 -22.19 9.79 4.57
CA ILE A 242 -22.91 10.60 3.58
C ILE A 242 -22.34 10.39 2.17
N HIS A 243 -21.01 10.41 2.02
CA HIS A 243 -20.32 10.10 0.76
C HIS A 243 -20.66 8.69 0.24
N CYS A 244 -20.69 7.69 1.12
CA CYS A 244 -21.09 6.32 0.76
C CYS A 244 -22.52 6.24 0.26
N LYS A 245 -23.48 6.88 0.94
CA LYS A 245 -24.89 6.91 0.50
C LYS A 245 -25.02 7.54 -0.89
N MET A 246 -24.41 8.70 -1.11
CA MET A 246 -24.43 9.38 -2.42
C MET A 246 -23.81 8.53 -3.55
N GLY A 247 -22.73 7.79 -3.27
CA GLY A 247 -22.12 6.89 -4.24
C GLY A 247 -22.98 5.66 -4.56
N ILE A 248 -23.58 5.05 -3.53
CA ILE A 248 -24.48 3.89 -3.66
C ILE A 248 -25.79 4.26 -4.38
N GLU A 249 -26.31 5.46 -4.16
CA GLU A 249 -27.47 6.00 -4.87
C GLU A 249 -27.15 6.33 -6.34
N GLY A 250 -25.89 6.65 -6.66
CA GLY A 250 -25.44 7.05 -7.99
C GLY A 250 -24.98 5.92 -8.93
N GLU A 251 -24.67 4.72 -8.41
CA GLU A 251 -24.10 3.61 -9.20
C GLU A 251 -25.12 2.48 -9.42
N GLU A 252 -25.35 2.08 -10.68
CA GLU A 252 -26.34 1.05 -11.04
C GLU A 252 -26.02 -0.34 -10.44
N SER A 253 -24.73 -0.69 -10.28
CA SER A 253 -24.34 -1.96 -9.63
C SER A 253 -24.74 -2.02 -8.16
N CYS A 254 -24.95 -0.88 -7.51
CA CYS A 254 -25.29 -0.78 -6.10
C CYS A 254 -26.80 -0.90 -5.82
N GLN A 255 -27.66 -1.02 -6.85
CA GLN A 255 -29.12 -1.12 -6.66
C GLN A 255 -29.56 -2.24 -5.69
N PRO A 256 -28.98 -3.47 -5.69
CA PRO A 256 -29.34 -4.49 -4.71
C PRO A 256 -28.99 -4.09 -3.27
N LEU A 257 -27.86 -3.40 -3.07
CA LEU A 257 -27.41 -2.91 -1.76
C LEU A 257 -28.30 -1.76 -1.26
N LEU A 258 -28.71 -0.87 -2.17
CA LEU A 258 -29.65 0.21 -1.89
C LEU A 258 -31.04 -0.32 -1.51
N GLN A 259 -31.52 -1.36 -2.21
CA GLN A 259 -32.77 -2.04 -1.87
C GLN A 259 -32.70 -2.67 -0.47
N GLU A 260 -31.65 -3.42 -0.14
CA GLU A 260 -31.49 -4.01 1.20
C GLU A 260 -31.45 -2.91 2.29
N TYR A 261 -30.80 -1.78 2.03
CA TYR A 261 -30.82 -0.62 2.95
C TYR A 261 -32.23 -0.04 3.15
N GLN A 262 -33.02 0.12 2.08
CA GLN A 262 -34.40 0.60 2.16
C GLN A 262 -35.32 -0.37 2.92
N GLU A 263 -35.20 -1.68 2.65
CA GLU A 263 -35.91 -2.73 3.39
C GLU A 263 -35.52 -2.77 4.88
N ARG A 264 -34.27 -2.39 5.19
CA ARG A 264 -33.79 -2.23 6.57
C ARG A 264 -34.32 -0.98 7.28
N LEU A 265 -34.43 0.15 6.57
CA LEU A 265 -35.03 1.39 7.10
C LEU A 265 -36.51 1.20 7.46
N LEU A 266 -37.27 0.47 6.64
CA LEU A 266 -38.71 0.25 6.84
C LEU A 266 -39.05 -0.68 8.01
N GLN A 267 -38.07 -1.46 8.50
CA GLN A 267 -38.26 -2.45 9.56
C GLN A 267 -37.57 -2.02 10.85
N ALA A 268 -38.34 -1.34 11.71
CA ALA A 268 -37.86 -0.75 12.98
C ALA A 268 -37.20 -1.73 13.98
N ASN A 269 -37.36 -3.05 13.78
CA ASN A 269 -36.83 -4.10 14.66
C ASN A 269 -36.09 -5.21 13.88
N TRP A 270 -35.21 -4.87 12.94
CA TRP A 270 -34.25 -5.84 12.39
C TRP A 270 -33.29 -6.33 13.49
N GLN A 271 -33.67 -7.40 14.17
CA GLN A 271 -32.69 -8.26 14.81
C GLN A 271 -31.83 -8.89 13.70
N LYS A 272 -30.51 -8.75 13.82
CA LYS A 272 -29.54 -9.48 12.99
C LYS A 272 -29.92 -10.97 13.08
N PRO A 273 -30.08 -11.70 11.95
CA PRO A 273 -30.56 -13.09 11.99
C PRO A 273 -29.78 -13.89 13.03
N SER A 274 -30.51 -14.52 13.95
CA SER A 274 -29.96 -15.36 15.02
C SER A 274 -29.40 -16.65 14.42
N GLY A 275 -28.24 -16.51 13.77
CA GLY A 275 -27.70 -17.46 12.82
C GLY A 275 -26.17 -17.47 12.74
N PHE A 276 -25.47 -16.93 13.74
CA PHE A 276 -24.17 -17.52 14.08
C PHE A 276 -24.45 -18.87 14.71
N SER A 277 -24.41 -19.93 13.90
CA SER A 277 -24.26 -21.27 14.43
C SER A 277 -22.94 -21.29 15.23
N GLU A 278 -23.03 -21.55 16.54
CA GLU A 278 -21.85 -21.51 17.42
C GLU A 278 -20.80 -22.57 17.08
N THR A 279 -21.17 -23.56 16.25
CA THR A 279 -20.23 -24.49 15.63
C THR A 279 -19.52 -23.83 14.45
N LEU A 280 -18.21 -23.59 14.62
CA LEU A 280 -17.30 -23.31 13.51
C LEU A 280 -17.55 -24.27 12.33
N PRO A 281 -17.62 -23.79 11.07
CA PRO A 281 -17.47 -24.65 9.91
C PRO A 281 -16.22 -25.51 10.07
N THR A 282 -16.31 -26.79 9.70
CA THR A 282 -15.17 -27.71 9.86
C THR A 282 -14.04 -27.24 8.94
N ILE A 283 -12.98 -26.69 9.54
CA ILE A 283 -11.85 -26.12 8.80
C ILE A 283 -11.19 -27.24 7.99
N HIS A 284 -11.16 -27.07 6.67
CA HIS A 284 -10.60 -28.03 5.74
C HIS A 284 -9.72 -27.34 4.70
N ILE A 285 -8.88 -28.12 4.02
CA ILE A 285 -7.97 -27.64 2.98
C ILE A 285 -8.42 -28.23 1.65
N GLN A 286 -8.50 -27.40 0.61
CA GLN A 286 -8.81 -27.83 -0.75
C GLN A 286 -7.76 -28.85 -1.21
N ARG A 287 -8.21 -30.01 -1.71
CA ARG A 287 -7.32 -31.00 -2.33
C ARG A 287 -7.00 -30.60 -3.76
N SER A 288 -5.73 -30.65 -4.10
CA SER A 288 -5.24 -30.56 -5.48
C SER A 288 -5.72 -31.76 -6.32
N GLN A 289 -6.02 -31.52 -7.58
CA GLN A 289 -6.27 -32.59 -8.56
C GLN A 289 -5.08 -32.68 -9.51
N GLY A 290 -4.37 -33.82 -9.48
CA GLY A 290 -3.31 -34.11 -10.45
C GLY A 290 -1.93 -33.45 -10.22
N VAL A 291 -1.76 -32.57 -9.23
CA VAL A 291 -0.43 -32.02 -8.89
C VAL A 291 0.42 -33.08 -8.21
N THR A 292 1.51 -33.47 -8.87
CA THR A 292 2.17 -34.74 -8.59
C THR A 292 3.71 -34.68 -8.72
N GLY A 293 4.27 -33.55 -9.20
CA GLY A 293 5.69 -33.20 -9.11
C GLY A 293 6.10 -32.53 -7.78
N PRO A 294 7.39 -32.20 -7.58
CA PRO A 294 7.87 -31.56 -6.35
C PRO A 294 7.29 -30.16 -6.16
N TYR A 295 6.82 -29.88 -4.94
CA TYR A 295 6.41 -28.54 -4.51
C TYR A 295 7.60 -27.56 -4.57
N CYS A 296 7.38 -26.37 -5.14
CA CYS A 296 8.40 -25.31 -5.23
C CYS A 296 7.74 -23.97 -5.63
N SER A 297 7.71 -23.00 -4.71
CA SER A 297 7.10 -21.68 -4.94
C SER A 297 7.89 -20.82 -5.94
N GLN A 298 9.23 -20.87 -5.91
CA GLN A 298 10.07 -20.19 -6.90
C GLN A 298 9.71 -20.60 -8.35
N LYS A 299 9.54 -21.91 -8.61
CA LYS A 299 9.13 -22.41 -9.95
C LYS A 299 7.71 -21.99 -10.30
N ALA A 300 6.79 -22.00 -9.33
CA ALA A 300 5.41 -21.60 -9.56
C ALA A 300 5.29 -20.09 -9.89
N LYS A 301 5.95 -19.22 -9.12
CA LYS A 301 6.04 -17.78 -9.39
C LYS A 301 6.68 -17.47 -10.74
N ALA A 302 7.76 -18.17 -11.08
CA ALA A 302 8.43 -18.01 -12.37
C ALA A 302 7.50 -18.34 -13.56
N LYS A 303 6.62 -19.35 -13.45
CA LYS A 303 5.61 -19.68 -14.47
C LYS A 303 4.61 -18.54 -14.67
N ILE A 304 4.05 -17.99 -13.57
CA ILE A 304 3.12 -16.86 -13.62
C ILE A 304 3.76 -15.68 -14.33
N TRP A 305 4.95 -15.27 -13.88
CA TRP A 305 5.58 -14.04 -14.39
C TRP A 305 6.04 -14.15 -15.85
N ALA A 306 6.39 -15.35 -16.31
CA ALA A 306 6.66 -15.61 -17.72
C ALA A 306 5.41 -15.40 -18.60
N LEU A 307 4.22 -15.79 -18.12
CA LEU A 307 2.95 -15.57 -18.82
C LEU A 307 2.55 -14.09 -18.81
N VAL A 308 2.67 -13.41 -17.67
CA VAL A 308 2.40 -11.96 -17.55
C VAL A 308 3.27 -11.15 -18.50
N LYS A 309 4.57 -11.47 -18.59
CA LYS A 309 5.48 -10.80 -19.52
C LYS A 309 5.06 -11.02 -20.97
N LYS A 310 4.81 -12.28 -21.35
CA LYS A 310 4.35 -12.64 -22.70
C LYS A 310 3.02 -11.96 -23.08
N GLY A 311 2.13 -11.73 -22.12
CA GLY A 311 0.90 -10.95 -22.30
C GLY A 311 1.18 -9.50 -22.71
N ARG A 312 2.02 -8.79 -21.94
CA ARG A 312 2.44 -7.41 -22.25
C ARG A 312 3.15 -7.31 -23.60
N ASP A 313 4.15 -8.16 -23.84
CA ASP A 313 4.90 -8.19 -25.10
C ASP A 313 3.95 -8.37 -26.33
N THR A 314 2.88 -9.17 -26.18
CA THR A 314 1.87 -9.39 -27.25
C THR A 314 0.91 -8.19 -27.41
N GLN A 315 0.59 -7.47 -26.33
CA GLN A 315 -0.29 -6.30 -26.36
C GLN A 315 0.40 -5.08 -26.99
N GLU A 316 1.69 -4.87 -26.71
CA GLU A 316 2.53 -3.89 -27.39
C GLU A 316 2.67 -4.18 -28.89
N MET A 317 2.88 -5.45 -29.25
CA MET A 317 2.97 -5.87 -30.66
C MET A 317 1.66 -5.66 -31.42
N LYS A 318 0.50 -5.78 -30.75
CA LYS A 318 -0.81 -5.41 -31.31
C LYS A 318 -0.96 -3.89 -31.50
N MET A 319 -0.59 -3.08 -30.51
CA MET A 319 -0.62 -1.61 -30.67
C MET A 319 0.31 -1.11 -31.78
N SER A 320 1.43 -1.80 -32.02
CA SER A 320 2.38 -1.49 -33.10
C SER A 320 1.86 -1.80 -34.51
N SER A 321 0.69 -2.43 -34.65
CA SER A 321 0.17 -2.89 -35.94
C SER A 321 -0.87 -1.96 -36.59
N PHE A 322 -1.25 -0.85 -35.94
CA PHE A 322 -2.06 0.18 -36.59
C PHE A 322 -1.22 0.98 -37.59
N GLN A 323 -1.20 0.51 -38.84
CA GLN A 323 -0.64 1.25 -39.97
C GLN A 323 -1.30 2.63 -40.10
N VAL A 324 -0.52 3.68 -39.87
CA VAL A 324 -0.89 5.05 -40.21
C VAL A 324 -1.05 5.13 -41.73
N LYS A 325 -2.31 5.23 -42.21
CA LYS A 325 -2.58 5.73 -43.56
C LYS A 325 -2.06 7.17 -43.62
N PRO A 326 -1.31 7.57 -44.67
CA PRO A 326 -0.83 8.94 -44.78
C PRO A 326 -2.01 9.87 -45.04
N GLU A 327 -2.43 10.60 -44.01
CA GLU A 327 -3.49 11.59 -44.12
C GLU A 327 -2.98 12.86 -44.82
N ARG A 328 -3.81 13.45 -45.67
CA ARG A 328 -3.42 14.55 -46.57
C ARG A 328 -3.03 15.79 -45.76
N GLN A 329 -1.90 16.41 -46.12
CA GLN A 329 -1.51 17.69 -45.53
C GLN A 329 -2.48 18.82 -45.92
N PRO A 330 -2.92 19.64 -44.94
CA PRO A 330 -3.56 20.92 -45.22
C PRO A 330 -2.52 22.05 -45.24
N GLY A 331 -2.33 22.70 -46.39
CA GLY A 331 -1.84 24.08 -46.42
C GLY A 331 -2.97 25.04 -45.98
N PRO A 332 -2.66 26.23 -45.42
CA PRO A 332 -2.45 27.34 -46.34
C PRO A 332 -1.51 28.47 -45.86
N ALA A 333 -0.95 29.21 -46.83
CA ALA A 333 -0.64 30.63 -46.67
C ALA A 333 -1.00 31.32 -48.01
N GLY A 334 -1.98 32.24 -47.97
CA GLY A 334 -2.42 32.96 -49.17
C GLY A 334 -1.41 34.03 -49.57
N ASN A 335 -1.31 34.32 -50.87
CA ASN A 335 -0.47 35.41 -51.37
C ASN A 335 -1.16 36.18 -52.51
N THR A 336 -1.19 37.51 -52.34
CA THR A 336 -1.23 38.57 -53.39
C THR A 336 -2.30 38.53 -54.50
N ARG A 337 -3.25 39.49 -54.47
CA ARG A 337 -3.33 40.64 -55.40
C ARG A 337 -4.52 41.56 -55.07
N GLU A 338 -4.26 42.82 -54.69
CA GLU A 338 -4.26 44.04 -55.54
C GLU A 338 -5.66 44.60 -55.85
N SER A 339 -5.98 45.77 -55.27
CA SER A 339 -6.31 46.97 -56.06
C SER A 339 -6.48 48.24 -55.20
N HIS A 340 -5.56 49.20 -55.40
CA HIS A 340 -5.66 50.67 -55.34
C HIS A 340 -6.53 51.45 -54.31
N LEU A 341 -5.84 52.39 -53.64
CA LEU A 341 -6.14 53.83 -53.40
C LEU A 341 -7.47 54.39 -54.00
N ASP A 342 -8.13 55.38 -53.39
CA ASP A 342 -7.55 56.66 -52.91
C ASP A 342 -8.44 57.37 -51.84
N LYS A 343 -7.88 58.42 -51.20
CA LYS A 343 -8.48 59.60 -50.48
C LYS A 343 -9.96 59.59 -50.01
N ASP A 344 -10.32 60.11 -48.84
CA ASP A 344 -10.06 61.50 -48.43
C ASP A 344 -10.15 61.76 -46.90
N ALA A 345 -9.96 63.03 -46.49
CA ALA A 345 -9.68 63.43 -45.10
C ALA A 345 -10.86 63.94 -44.24
N LEU A 346 -10.51 64.35 -43.00
CA LEU A 346 -11.22 65.20 -42.02
C LEU A 346 -12.30 64.60 -41.09
N GLY A 347 -12.03 64.66 -39.78
CA GLY A 347 -13.04 65.15 -38.83
C GLY A 347 -13.04 64.60 -37.39
N SER A 348 -12.66 65.45 -36.44
CA SER A 348 -13.29 65.58 -35.10
C SER A 348 -12.99 64.56 -33.97
N VAL A 349 -11.98 64.92 -33.17
CA VAL A 349 -11.95 64.82 -31.69
C VAL A 349 -12.71 66.08 -31.17
N PRO A 350 -13.53 66.09 -30.08
CA PRO A 350 -13.03 65.96 -28.69
C PRO A 350 -14.08 65.37 -27.67
N GLN A 351 -13.93 65.32 -26.33
CA GLN A 351 -12.96 65.89 -25.37
C GLN A 351 -13.07 65.23 -23.96
N GLN A 352 -11.97 65.19 -23.18
CA GLN A 352 -11.87 65.29 -21.68
C GLN A 352 -12.69 64.32 -20.78
N SER A 353 -12.38 64.05 -19.51
CA SER A 353 -11.49 64.60 -18.44
C SER A 353 -11.21 63.47 -17.41
N ASP A 354 -10.35 63.54 -16.38
CA ASP A 354 -9.13 64.31 -16.06
C ASP A 354 -8.34 63.51 -15.00
N HIS A 355 -7.00 63.64 -14.98
CA HIS A 355 -6.13 63.25 -13.85
C HIS A 355 -5.47 64.52 -13.27
N PRO A 356 -5.15 64.56 -11.95
CA PRO A 356 -3.74 64.45 -11.53
C PRO A 356 -3.57 63.61 -10.24
N ALA A 357 -2.57 62.71 -10.10
CA ALA A 357 -1.10 62.87 -9.99
C ALA A 357 -0.62 62.99 -8.52
N ASN A 358 0.50 62.40 -8.07
CA ASN A 358 1.85 62.53 -8.65
C ASN A 358 2.86 61.39 -8.31
N THR A 359 3.82 61.16 -9.24
CA THR A 359 5.23 60.69 -9.10
C THR A 359 5.54 59.35 -8.39
N SER A 360 5.95 58.27 -9.09
CA SER A 360 7.32 57.90 -9.60
C SER A 360 8.32 57.53 -8.49
N PHE A 361 9.11 56.44 -8.50
CA PHE A 361 9.79 55.62 -9.54
C PHE A 361 9.47 54.10 -9.32
N GLY A 362 9.74 53.11 -10.18
CA GLY A 362 10.49 53.02 -11.43
C GLY A 362 11.37 51.75 -11.46
N GLY A 363 10.92 50.63 -12.05
CA GLY A 363 11.68 49.37 -12.11
C GLY A 363 10.97 48.25 -12.88
N LYS A 364 11.60 47.72 -13.94
CA LYS A 364 11.03 46.74 -14.89
C LYS A 364 11.14 45.29 -14.39
N GLY A 365 10.22 44.41 -14.80
CA GLY A 365 10.43 42.95 -14.63
C GLY A 365 9.22 42.03 -14.82
N GLY A 366 8.36 42.23 -15.81
CA GLY A 366 7.24 41.32 -16.06
C GLY A 366 7.69 39.99 -16.71
N VAL A 367 7.43 38.86 -16.06
CA VAL A 367 7.58 37.51 -16.64
C VAL A 367 6.21 36.85 -16.70
N SER A 368 5.86 36.34 -17.88
CA SER A 368 4.61 35.63 -18.16
C SER A 368 4.50 34.32 -17.36
N SER A 369 3.36 34.12 -16.69
CA SER A 369 3.04 32.87 -15.99
C SER A 369 2.89 31.69 -16.97
N PRO A 370 3.63 30.57 -16.80
CA PRO A 370 3.41 29.36 -17.59
C PRO A 370 2.14 28.63 -17.12
N ARG A 371 1.27 28.31 -18.07
CA ARG A 371 0.01 27.60 -17.84
C ARG A 371 0.29 26.19 -17.29
N SER A 372 -0.14 25.92 -16.06
CA SER A 372 0.05 24.61 -15.41
C SER A 372 -0.66 23.49 -16.19
N LEU A 373 0.12 22.51 -16.65
CA LEU A 373 -0.35 21.26 -17.24
C LEU A 373 -0.17 20.15 -16.21
N ARG A 374 -1.28 19.64 -15.67
CA ARG A 374 -1.27 18.45 -14.79
C ARG A 374 -0.95 17.20 -15.64
N PRO A 375 0.05 16.38 -15.28
CA PRO A 375 0.22 15.04 -15.87
C PRO A 375 -0.85 14.08 -15.32
N SER A 376 -1.39 13.19 -16.16
CA SER A 376 -2.30 12.12 -15.74
C SER A 376 -1.52 10.93 -15.16
N ALA A 377 -2.16 10.15 -14.27
CA ALA A 377 -1.54 9.03 -13.55
C ALA A 377 -0.92 7.95 -14.47
N GLU A 378 -1.42 7.83 -15.70
CA GLU A 378 -0.93 6.91 -16.74
C GLU A 378 0.52 7.20 -17.17
N GLN A 379 1.03 8.42 -16.96
CA GLN A 379 2.38 8.81 -17.36
C GLN A 379 3.46 8.21 -16.45
N VAL A 380 3.14 7.91 -15.18
CA VAL A 380 4.09 7.33 -14.22
C VAL A 380 4.49 5.91 -14.64
N ILE A 381 3.55 5.13 -15.20
CA ILE A 381 3.80 3.77 -15.70
C ILE A 381 4.74 3.80 -16.93
N ARG A 382 4.70 4.86 -17.75
CA ARG A 382 5.56 4.97 -18.95
C ARG A 382 7.03 5.30 -18.66
N LEU A 383 7.39 5.71 -17.44
CA LEU A 383 8.79 6.07 -17.13
C LEU A 383 9.72 4.86 -17.02
N GLU A 384 9.22 3.68 -16.61
CA GLU A 384 10.04 2.45 -16.56
C GLU A 384 10.48 1.97 -17.96
N ASP A 385 9.67 2.25 -18.98
CA ASP A 385 9.92 1.80 -20.35
C ASP A 385 10.87 2.72 -21.14
N LEU A 386 10.91 4.02 -20.81
CA LEU A 386 11.89 4.97 -21.38
C LEU A 386 13.35 4.66 -20.98
N CYS A 387 13.57 3.87 -19.93
CA CYS A 387 14.91 3.41 -19.52
C CYS A 387 15.39 2.17 -20.29
N LYS A 388 14.62 1.66 -21.27
CA LYS A 388 15.01 0.57 -22.16
C LYS A 388 15.38 1.17 -23.52
N GLU A 389 16.65 0.99 -23.91
CA GLU A 389 17.27 1.40 -25.19
C GLU A 389 17.49 2.91 -25.44
N LYS A 390 18.78 3.34 -25.34
CA LYS A 390 19.53 4.19 -26.31
C LYS A 390 20.70 5.00 -25.68
N ILE A 391 21.59 4.38 -24.90
CA ILE A 391 22.92 4.98 -24.61
C ILE A 391 24.02 3.91 -24.61
N PHE A 392 24.38 3.38 -25.77
CA PHE A 392 25.65 2.67 -25.97
C PHE A 392 26.17 2.86 -27.41
N SER A 393 26.97 3.90 -27.62
CA SER A 393 27.96 3.94 -28.70
C SER A 393 29.08 4.95 -28.35
N ASN A 394 30.32 4.47 -28.51
CA ASN A 394 31.57 5.25 -28.63
C ASN A 394 32.18 5.88 -27.35
N LEU A 395 33.18 5.22 -26.75
CA LEU A 395 34.61 5.61 -26.81
C LEU A 395 35.51 4.50 -26.15
N PRO A 396 36.85 4.50 -26.35
CA PRO A 396 37.69 3.30 -26.21
C PRO A 396 38.33 3.05 -24.84
N SER A 397 38.85 1.83 -24.67
CA SER A 397 39.43 1.26 -23.45
C SER A 397 40.89 1.65 -23.20
N SER A 398 41.20 1.98 -21.94
CA SER A 398 42.50 1.88 -21.25
C SER A 398 42.30 2.17 -19.74
N ALA A 399 42.99 1.58 -18.76
CA ALA A 399 43.96 0.47 -18.81
C ALA A 399 43.61 -0.59 -17.70
N PRO A 400 44.47 -1.08 -16.75
CA PRO A 400 44.14 -2.30 -16.00
C PRO A 400 43.44 -2.06 -14.64
N ILE A 401 42.38 -2.83 -14.38
CA ILE A 401 41.79 -3.00 -13.05
C ILE A 401 42.15 -4.40 -12.53
N VAL A 402 42.52 -4.48 -11.24
CA VAL A 402 42.83 -5.73 -10.53
C VAL A 402 41.62 -6.68 -10.55
N GLN A 403 41.86 -7.98 -10.74
CA GLN A 403 40.84 -8.94 -11.15
C GLN A 403 39.72 -9.14 -10.12
N LEU A 404 38.50 -8.70 -10.49
CA LEU A 404 37.25 -9.13 -9.85
C LEU A 404 36.94 -10.60 -10.25
N PRO A 405 36.41 -11.47 -9.37
CA PRO A 405 35.98 -12.82 -9.75
C PRO A 405 34.94 -12.78 -10.88
N SER A 406 35.26 -13.38 -12.03
CA SER A 406 34.46 -13.18 -13.24
C SER A 406 33.10 -13.87 -13.18
N LEU A 407 32.02 -13.11 -13.01
CA LEU A 407 30.63 -13.54 -13.18
C LEU A 407 30.30 -13.85 -14.66
N LYS A 408 30.82 -14.98 -15.17
CA LYS A 408 30.69 -15.44 -16.57
C LYS A 408 29.32 -16.02 -16.95
N LYS A 409 28.22 -15.56 -16.33
CA LYS A 409 26.85 -15.93 -16.72
C LYS A 409 25.98 -14.67 -16.73
N PRO A 410 25.07 -14.49 -17.70
CA PRO A 410 24.08 -13.42 -17.62
C PRO A 410 23.26 -13.62 -16.34
N VAL A 411 23.31 -12.64 -15.44
CA VAL A 411 22.61 -12.68 -14.15
C VAL A 411 21.11 -12.69 -14.43
N LYS A 412 20.48 -13.84 -14.24
CA LYS A 412 19.03 -14.01 -14.40
C LYS A 412 18.32 -13.32 -13.24
N THR A 413 17.97 -12.05 -13.39
CA THR A 413 17.07 -11.40 -12.43
C THR A 413 15.69 -12.02 -12.55
N LEU A 414 15.13 -12.49 -11.43
CA LEU A 414 13.73 -12.90 -11.37
C LEU A 414 12.83 -11.71 -11.69
N GLY A 415 12.02 -11.81 -12.74
CA GLY A 415 11.19 -10.69 -13.21
C GLY A 415 10.14 -10.19 -12.20
N PHE A 416 9.87 -10.98 -11.16
CA PHE A 416 8.94 -10.65 -10.07
C PHE A 416 9.65 -10.16 -8.80
N LEU A 417 10.98 -10.13 -8.75
CA LEU A 417 11.72 -9.70 -7.56
C LEU A 417 11.42 -8.24 -7.16
N PRO A 418 11.36 -7.23 -8.06
CA PRO A 418 10.97 -5.87 -7.67
C PRO A 418 9.63 -5.84 -6.94
N TRP A 419 8.66 -6.61 -7.41
CA TRP A 419 7.32 -6.73 -6.81
C TRP A 419 7.37 -7.37 -5.42
N ALA A 420 8.23 -8.37 -5.22
CA ALA A 420 8.46 -8.98 -3.91
C ALA A 420 9.15 -8.03 -2.92
N LEU A 421 10.12 -7.21 -3.38
CA LEU A 421 10.80 -6.23 -2.52
C LEU A 421 9.88 -5.05 -2.15
N SER A 422 9.15 -4.49 -3.12
CA SER A 422 8.14 -3.43 -2.86
C SER A 422 6.99 -3.89 -1.96
N ALA A 423 6.75 -5.20 -1.86
CA ALA A 423 5.80 -5.80 -0.93
C ALA A 423 6.35 -6.04 0.48
N GLU A 424 7.67 -6.00 0.69
CA GLU A 424 8.29 -6.55 1.89
C GLU A 424 8.05 -5.68 3.12
N THR A 425 8.05 -4.35 2.97
CA THR A 425 7.65 -3.41 4.02
C THR A 425 6.19 -3.61 4.44
N CYS A 426 5.29 -3.78 3.46
CA CYS A 426 3.89 -4.12 3.67
C CYS A 426 3.72 -5.46 4.39
N ALA A 427 4.59 -6.43 4.11
CA ALA A 427 4.60 -7.75 4.71
C ALA A 427 5.26 -7.84 6.10
N GLY A 428 5.70 -6.73 6.70
CA GLY A 428 6.37 -6.78 8.01
C GLY A 428 7.79 -7.36 7.97
N ARG A 429 8.49 -7.16 6.84
CA ARG A 429 9.91 -7.45 6.57
C ARG A 429 10.41 -8.90 6.77
N PRO A 430 9.73 -9.93 6.24
CA PRO A 430 10.12 -11.33 6.40
C PRO A 430 11.45 -11.70 5.71
N PHE A 431 11.78 -11.08 4.58
CA PHE A 431 13.02 -11.37 3.85
C PHE A 431 14.23 -10.75 4.55
N ARG A 432 14.12 -9.51 5.03
CA ARG A 432 15.12 -8.88 5.90
C ARG A 432 15.35 -9.67 7.19
N ASP A 433 14.28 -10.14 7.84
CA ASP A 433 14.41 -10.98 9.04
C ASP A 433 15.09 -12.33 8.73
N PHE A 434 14.91 -12.89 7.52
CA PHE A 434 15.70 -14.05 7.05
C PHE A 434 17.17 -13.70 6.85
N LEU A 435 17.51 -12.62 6.14
CA LEU A 435 18.90 -12.18 5.94
C LEU A 435 19.64 -11.95 7.26
N LYS A 436 18.97 -11.33 8.24
CA LYS A 436 19.52 -11.15 9.60
C LYS A 436 19.78 -12.47 10.32
N ARG A 437 18.91 -13.48 10.19
CA ARG A 437 19.14 -14.83 10.76
C ARG A 437 20.30 -15.58 10.09
N GLN A 438 20.65 -15.23 8.86
CA GLN A 438 21.76 -15.81 8.10
C GLN A 438 23.07 -15.02 8.22
N ASP A 439 23.13 -14.02 9.13
CA ASP A 439 24.25 -13.08 9.30
C ASP A 439 24.72 -12.45 7.97
N ARG A 440 23.76 -11.86 7.25
CA ARG A 440 23.96 -11.19 5.95
C ARG A 440 23.85 -9.67 6.08
N PRO A 441 24.83 -8.97 6.69
CA PRO A 441 24.73 -7.54 6.96
C PRO A 441 24.73 -6.69 5.69
N MET A 442 25.52 -7.04 4.67
CA MET A 442 25.58 -6.30 3.40
C MET A 442 24.28 -6.39 2.62
N GLU A 443 23.71 -7.59 2.52
CA GLU A 443 22.43 -7.83 1.84
C GLU A 443 21.27 -7.16 2.59
N THR A 444 21.30 -7.19 3.93
CA THR A 444 20.35 -6.44 4.77
C THR A 444 20.45 -4.93 4.51
N HIS A 445 21.66 -4.40 4.38
CA HIS A 445 21.92 -2.97 4.13
C HIS A 445 21.48 -2.53 2.72
N LEU A 446 21.75 -3.34 1.70
CA LEU A 446 21.25 -3.13 0.33
C LEU A 446 19.72 -3.15 0.27
N LEU A 447 19.09 -4.03 1.04
CA LEU A 447 17.63 -4.14 1.12
C LEU A 447 17.00 -2.96 1.87
N ASP A 448 17.62 -2.50 2.95
CA ASP A 448 17.20 -1.27 3.64
C ASP A 448 17.37 -0.02 2.75
N LEU A 449 18.43 0.06 1.94
CA LEU A 449 18.58 1.10 0.90
C LEU A 449 17.46 1.02 -0.15
N TRP A 450 17.11 -0.17 -0.66
CA TRP A 450 15.98 -0.33 -1.59
C TRP A 450 14.69 0.22 -0.99
N HIS A 451 14.39 -0.10 0.28
CA HIS A 451 13.17 0.37 0.95
C HIS A 451 13.17 1.87 1.21
N ASP A 452 14.30 2.45 1.62
CA ASP A 452 14.36 3.88 1.87
C ASP A 452 14.23 4.70 0.57
N LEU A 453 14.77 4.17 -0.54
CA LEU A 453 14.54 4.71 -1.89
C LEU A 453 13.07 4.59 -2.32
N GLU A 454 12.41 3.46 -2.04
CA GLU A 454 10.97 3.26 -2.32
C GLU A 454 10.08 4.20 -1.48
N GLU A 455 10.42 4.40 -0.19
CA GLU A 455 9.73 5.34 0.71
C GLU A 455 9.87 6.79 0.25
N PHE A 456 11.00 7.14 -0.37
CA PHE A 456 11.27 8.48 -0.88
C PHE A 456 10.45 8.84 -2.13
N LEU A 457 10.18 7.87 -3.01
CA LEU A 457 9.54 8.11 -4.31
C LEU A 457 8.18 8.83 -4.21
N PRO A 458 7.19 8.40 -3.40
CA PRO A 458 5.91 9.12 -3.29
C PRO A 458 6.08 10.54 -2.74
N VAL A 459 6.99 10.73 -1.78
CA VAL A 459 7.19 12.01 -1.09
C VAL A 459 7.85 13.05 -2.00
N VAL A 460 8.70 12.62 -2.95
CA VAL A 460 9.34 13.51 -3.92
C VAL A 460 8.51 13.75 -5.19
N LEU A 461 7.61 12.82 -5.54
CA LEU A 461 6.72 12.93 -6.71
C LEU A 461 5.40 13.66 -6.41
N ASP A 462 4.90 13.63 -5.17
CA ASP A 462 3.70 14.37 -4.77
C ASP A 462 4.01 15.83 -4.41
N SER A 463 4.01 16.70 -5.42
CA SER A 463 4.20 18.14 -5.27
C SER A 463 3.01 18.88 -4.64
N SER A 464 1.92 18.18 -4.26
CA SER A 464 0.69 18.81 -3.74
C SER A 464 0.60 18.84 -2.22
N ARG A 465 1.37 18.00 -1.52
CA ARG A 465 1.40 17.95 -0.05
C ARG A 465 2.30 19.05 0.53
N GLU A 466 1.73 20.08 1.14
CA GLU A 466 2.49 21.11 1.90
C GLU A 466 3.32 20.52 3.07
N ASN A 467 2.97 19.32 3.52
CA ASN A 467 3.72 18.58 4.53
C ASN A 467 4.96 17.84 3.99
N SER A 468 5.11 17.69 2.67
CA SER A 468 6.16 16.85 2.05
C SER A 468 7.58 17.37 2.26
N PHE A 469 7.82 18.69 2.27
CA PHE A 469 9.17 19.27 2.26
C PHE A 469 10.09 18.73 3.37
N PHE A 470 9.62 18.74 4.62
CA PHE A 470 10.42 18.28 5.76
C PHE A 470 10.59 16.75 5.77
N LEU A 471 9.56 15.99 5.35
CA LEU A 471 9.64 14.53 5.25
C LEU A 471 10.60 14.10 4.14
N ARG A 472 10.55 14.79 2.99
CA ARG A 472 11.44 14.63 1.83
C ARG A 472 12.90 14.81 2.25
N HIS A 473 13.21 15.90 2.94
CA HIS A 473 14.56 16.14 3.46
C HIS A 473 14.96 15.15 4.56
N LEU A 474 14.05 14.76 5.46
CA LEU A 474 14.34 13.76 6.49
C LEU A 474 14.71 12.39 5.90
N ILE A 475 13.97 11.93 4.89
CA ILE A 475 14.25 10.64 4.22
C ILE A 475 15.54 10.76 3.39
N ALA A 476 15.74 11.84 2.65
CA ALA A 476 16.93 12.00 1.83
C ALA A 476 18.22 12.16 2.67
N ASP A 477 18.17 12.91 3.77
CA ASP A 477 19.25 13.04 4.76
C ASP A 477 19.60 11.68 5.39
N LYS A 478 18.58 10.88 5.75
CA LYS A 478 18.74 9.51 6.22
C LYS A 478 19.43 8.63 5.16
N ILE A 479 19.02 8.71 3.89
CA ILE A 479 19.64 7.92 2.82
C ILE A 479 21.10 8.34 2.62
N CYS A 480 21.37 9.66 2.57
CA CYS A 480 22.72 10.18 2.39
C CYS A 480 23.65 9.72 3.52
N LYS A 481 23.25 9.91 4.79
CA LYS A 481 24.05 9.51 5.96
C LYS A 481 24.26 8.01 6.07
N ASN A 482 23.20 7.22 5.89
CA ASN A 482 23.27 5.79 6.14
C ASN A 482 24.00 5.01 5.04
N TYR A 483 23.93 5.46 3.78
CA TYR A 483 24.38 4.67 2.62
C TYR A 483 25.36 5.41 1.69
N LEU A 484 25.35 6.75 1.64
CA LEU A 484 26.02 7.53 0.60
C LEU A 484 27.08 8.54 1.11
N GLU A 485 27.49 8.47 2.38
CA GLU A 485 28.72 9.14 2.83
C GLU A 485 29.96 8.53 2.16
N GLU A 486 31.06 9.28 2.05
CA GLU A 486 32.26 8.88 1.28
C GLU A 486 32.78 7.49 1.70
N ASP A 487 32.88 7.25 3.02
CA ASP A 487 33.25 5.96 3.60
C ASP A 487 32.28 4.82 3.25
N SER A 488 31.03 5.09 2.93
CA SER A 488 29.98 4.10 2.64
C SER A 488 29.85 3.81 1.14
N ILE A 489 30.08 4.82 0.28
CA ILE A 489 30.08 4.66 -1.18
C ILE A 489 31.09 3.61 -1.63
N GLU A 490 32.30 3.60 -1.07
CA GLU A 490 33.34 2.61 -1.42
C GLU A 490 33.01 1.18 -0.96
N LYS A 491 32.11 1.02 0.02
CA LYS A 491 31.74 -0.28 0.60
C LYS A 491 30.53 -0.92 -0.08
N LEU A 492 29.68 -0.13 -0.76
CA LEU A 492 28.49 -0.64 -1.44
C LEU A 492 28.84 -1.30 -2.79
N PRO A 493 28.38 -2.54 -3.05
CA PRO A 493 28.64 -3.26 -4.32
C PRO A 493 27.76 -2.77 -5.49
N LEU A 494 27.51 -1.46 -5.59
CA LEU A 494 26.78 -0.80 -6.67
C LEU A 494 27.74 -0.01 -7.57
N GLU A 495 27.31 0.39 -8.76
CA GLU A 495 28.15 1.21 -9.63
C GLU A 495 28.44 2.58 -8.98
N THR A 496 29.72 2.98 -8.86
CA THR A 496 30.12 4.26 -8.26
C THR A 496 29.38 5.44 -8.89
N ARG A 497 29.21 5.42 -10.22
CA ARG A 497 28.43 6.46 -10.94
C ARG A 497 26.99 6.54 -10.46
N THR A 498 26.36 5.41 -10.14
CA THR A 498 25.00 5.34 -9.59
C THR A 498 24.96 5.97 -8.20
N LEU A 499 25.91 5.62 -7.32
CA LEU A 499 26.02 6.14 -5.95
C LEU A 499 26.28 7.66 -5.92
N THR A 500 27.29 8.15 -6.64
CA THR A 500 27.60 9.59 -6.72
C THR A 500 26.43 10.38 -7.32
N SER A 501 25.75 9.84 -8.34
CA SER A 501 24.60 10.51 -8.95
C SER A 501 23.38 10.54 -8.02
N LEU A 502 23.17 9.51 -7.20
CA LEU A 502 22.15 9.54 -6.15
C LEU A 502 22.47 10.63 -5.12
N TRP A 503 23.68 10.63 -4.55
CA TRP A 503 24.11 11.57 -3.52
C TRP A 503 23.93 13.04 -3.96
N ASN A 504 24.38 13.37 -5.18
CA ASN A 504 24.27 14.71 -5.76
C ASN A 504 22.84 15.26 -5.82
N HIS A 505 21.81 14.42 -5.97
CA HIS A 505 20.40 14.85 -6.02
C HIS A 505 19.75 14.75 -4.64
N LEU A 506 19.99 13.65 -3.91
CA LEU A 506 19.38 13.40 -2.61
C LEU A 506 19.86 14.36 -1.52
N ILE A 507 21.06 14.94 -1.62
CA ILE A 507 21.51 15.97 -0.68
C ILE A 507 20.66 17.26 -0.74
N ALA A 508 20.11 17.59 -1.92
CA ALA A 508 19.10 18.64 -2.10
C ALA A 508 17.65 18.10 -1.96
N GLY A 509 17.51 16.83 -1.55
CA GLY A 509 16.26 16.09 -1.53
C GLY A 509 15.61 15.94 -2.90
N GLU A 510 16.29 16.12 -4.02
CA GLU A 510 15.68 16.11 -5.36
C GLU A 510 15.38 14.70 -5.90
N PHE A 511 14.39 14.62 -6.78
CA PHE A 511 14.10 13.38 -7.51
C PHE A 511 15.28 13.03 -8.40
N SER A 512 15.66 11.75 -8.42
CA SER A 512 16.74 11.27 -9.26
C SER A 512 16.30 10.01 -10.03
N PRO A 513 16.41 9.98 -11.38
CA PRO A 513 16.15 8.75 -12.14
C PRO A 513 17.16 7.63 -11.81
N TRP A 514 18.26 7.97 -11.13
CA TRP A 514 19.23 7.00 -10.61
C TRP A 514 18.66 6.11 -9.50
N ILE A 515 17.53 6.49 -8.87
CA ILE A 515 16.79 5.64 -7.92
C ILE A 515 16.45 4.29 -8.56
N PHE A 516 15.79 4.30 -9.72
CA PHE A 516 15.42 3.10 -10.46
C PHE A 516 16.63 2.29 -10.94
N ARG A 517 17.76 2.95 -11.20
CA ARG A 517 19.01 2.26 -11.54
C ARG A 517 19.62 1.54 -10.34
N ALA A 518 19.75 2.22 -9.20
CA ALA A 518 20.25 1.63 -7.96
C ALA A 518 19.37 0.46 -7.52
N GLN A 519 18.05 0.64 -7.55
CA GLN A 519 17.07 -0.42 -7.38
C GLN A 519 17.39 -1.61 -8.31
N LYS A 520 17.46 -1.41 -9.64
CA LYS A 520 17.78 -2.48 -10.61
C LYS A 520 19.13 -3.17 -10.36
N GLU A 521 20.12 -2.48 -9.82
CA GLU A 521 21.41 -3.06 -9.41
C GLU A 521 21.25 -3.90 -8.13
N ILE A 522 20.60 -3.38 -7.09
CA ILE A 522 20.27 -4.10 -5.84
C ILE A 522 19.46 -5.37 -6.13
N CYS A 523 18.45 -5.31 -7.01
CA CYS A 523 17.68 -6.48 -7.44
C CYS A 523 18.53 -7.60 -8.05
N LYS A 524 19.62 -7.28 -8.77
CA LYS A 524 20.53 -8.32 -9.30
C LYS A 524 21.30 -9.01 -8.17
N LEU A 525 21.73 -8.24 -7.17
CA LEU A 525 22.53 -8.70 -6.04
C LEU A 525 21.70 -9.56 -5.06
N LEU A 526 20.48 -9.12 -4.74
CA LEU A 526 19.60 -9.83 -3.80
C LEU A 526 18.90 -11.05 -4.42
N CYS A 527 19.04 -11.28 -5.73
CA CYS A 527 18.27 -12.30 -6.46
C CYS A 527 18.48 -13.72 -5.93
N CYS A 528 19.73 -14.16 -5.72
CA CYS A 528 20.02 -15.49 -5.20
C CYS A 528 19.58 -15.66 -3.73
N PHE A 529 19.77 -14.65 -2.90
CA PHE A 529 19.34 -14.68 -1.50
C PHE A 529 17.80 -14.73 -1.36
N TYR A 530 17.07 -14.11 -2.28
CA TYR A 530 15.62 -14.21 -2.31
C TYR A 530 15.16 -15.60 -2.80
N GLU A 531 15.92 -16.27 -3.68
CA GLU A 531 15.68 -17.68 -4.02
C GLU A 531 15.94 -18.61 -2.82
N GLU A 532 16.99 -18.36 -2.03
CA GLU A 532 17.26 -19.06 -0.75
C GLU A 532 16.13 -18.84 0.26
N PHE A 533 15.60 -17.62 0.37
CA PHE A 533 14.45 -17.30 1.22
C PHE A 533 13.19 -18.05 0.82
N LEU A 534 12.88 -18.15 -0.48
CA LEU A 534 11.74 -18.95 -0.96
C LEU A 534 11.94 -20.45 -0.68
N ALA A 535 13.17 -20.95 -0.79
CA ALA A 535 13.47 -22.33 -0.42
C ALA A 535 13.34 -22.60 1.09
N ASP A 536 13.67 -21.62 1.95
CA ASP A 536 13.43 -21.69 3.39
C ASP A 536 11.93 -21.65 3.73
N ASP A 537 11.16 -20.77 3.09
CA ASP A 537 9.70 -20.69 3.24
C ASP A 537 9.03 -22.01 2.83
N ASP A 538 9.40 -22.55 1.66
CA ASP A 538 8.94 -23.85 1.17
C ASP A 538 9.31 -24.98 2.15
N ARG A 539 10.55 -25.01 2.65
CA ARG A 539 11.03 -26.00 3.62
C ARG A 539 10.24 -25.95 4.93
N THR A 540 10.06 -24.77 5.51
CA THR A 540 9.32 -24.63 6.79
C THR A 540 7.85 -25.00 6.62
N PHE A 541 7.23 -24.65 5.48
CA PHE A 541 5.87 -25.05 5.17
C PHE A 541 5.72 -26.58 5.05
N LEU A 542 6.60 -27.23 4.26
CA LEU A 542 6.57 -28.68 4.08
C LEU A 542 6.84 -29.45 5.38
N GLN A 543 7.69 -28.94 6.28
CA GLN A 543 7.93 -29.56 7.60
C GLN A 543 6.65 -29.67 8.45
N PHE A 544 5.74 -28.71 8.34
CA PHE A 544 4.43 -28.79 9.00
C PHE A 544 3.44 -29.67 8.22
N MET A 545 3.47 -29.63 6.89
CA MET A 545 2.52 -30.36 6.04
C MET A 545 2.83 -31.86 5.90
N SER A 546 4.09 -32.28 6.04
CA SER A 546 4.47 -33.69 6.09
C SER A 546 5.62 -33.96 7.07
N PRO A 547 5.33 -34.13 8.38
CA PRO A 547 6.34 -34.36 9.40
C PRO A 547 7.06 -35.73 9.32
N ARG A 548 6.82 -36.56 8.30
CA ARG A 548 7.14 -38.01 8.35
C ARG A 548 7.49 -38.69 7.02
N SER A 549 7.83 -37.96 5.96
CA SER A 549 8.12 -38.54 4.64
C SER A 549 9.53 -38.22 4.12
N ASP A 550 10.52 -38.99 4.55
CA ASP A 550 11.72 -39.23 3.74
C ASP A 550 11.35 -40.22 2.62
N VAL A 551 10.94 -39.70 1.46
CA VAL A 551 10.63 -40.50 0.27
C VAL A 551 11.33 -39.89 -0.94
N ALA A 552 12.09 -40.72 -1.65
CA ALA A 552 12.80 -40.31 -2.86
C ALA A 552 11.82 -39.98 -3.99
N MET A 553 12.13 -38.91 -4.73
CA MET A 553 11.28 -38.36 -5.79
C MET A 553 11.25 -39.25 -7.05
N PRO A 554 10.07 -39.62 -7.58
CA PRO A 554 9.92 -40.01 -8.98
C PRO A 554 10.10 -38.80 -9.91
N GLU A 555 10.72 -39.01 -11.07
CA GLU A 555 10.69 -38.01 -12.15
C GLU A 555 9.28 -37.85 -12.71
N MET A 556 8.96 -36.64 -13.19
CA MET A 556 7.58 -36.20 -13.38
C MET A 556 7.35 -35.45 -14.69
N GLN A 557 6.38 -35.93 -15.46
CA GLN A 557 5.72 -35.16 -16.51
C GLN A 557 4.89 -34.05 -15.86
N GLY A 558 5.11 -32.80 -16.28
CA GLY A 558 4.52 -31.64 -15.62
C GLY A 558 3.08 -31.39 -16.05
N HIS A 559 2.15 -31.41 -15.09
CA HIS A 559 0.83 -30.81 -15.28
C HIS A 559 0.99 -29.31 -15.57
N THR A 560 0.37 -28.84 -16.66
CA THR A 560 0.24 -27.42 -16.94
C THR A 560 -0.94 -26.88 -16.16
N ALA A 561 -0.69 -25.95 -15.23
CA ALA A 561 -1.74 -25.06 -14.73
C ALA A 561 -2.32 -24.28 -15.91
N ASP A 562 -3.62 -24.00 -15.90
CA ASP A 562 -4.23 -23.32 -17.03
C ASP A 562 -3.71 -21.87 -17.15
N ARG A 563 -3.70 -21.35 -18.38
CA ARG A 563 -3.30 -19.98 -18.64
C ARG A 563 -4.24 -18.98 -17.96
N GLY A 564 -5.53 -19.30 -17.86
CA GLY A 564 -6.53 -18.48 -17.16
C GLY A 564 -6.22 -18.39 -15.66
N GLU A 565 -6.00 -19.51 -15.00
CA GLU A 565 -5.66 -19.57 -13.56
C GLU A 565 -4.40 -18.75 -13.23
N CYS A 566 -3.35 -18.89 -14.03
CA CYS A 566 -2.11 -18.12 -13.85
C CYS A 566 -2.33 -16.60 -14.04
N PHE A 567 -3.22 -16.21 -14.94
CA PHE A 567 -3.57 -14.80 -15.16
C PHE A 567 -4.35 -14.22 -13.97
N LEU A 568 -5.44 -14.88 -13.55
CA LEU A 568 -6.27 -14.45 -12.41
C LEU A 568 -5.46 -14.35 -11.12
N LEU A 569 -4.51 -15.27 -10.91
CA LEU A 569 -3.61 -15.20 -9.76
C LEU A 569 -2.59 -14.05 -9.88
N SER A 570 -2.07 -13.75 -11.07
CA SER A 570 -1.19 -12.59 -11.26
C SER A 570 -1.90 -11.26 -10.99
N GLN A 571 -3.18 -11.17 -11.38
CA GLN A 571 -4.05 -10.03 -11.14
C GLN A 571 -4.29 -9.87 -9.63
N ARG A 572 -4.68 -10.95 -8.94
CA ARG A 572 -4.85 -11.00 -7.49
C ARG A 572 -3.62 -10.51 -6.71
N ILE A 573 -2.42 -10.95 -7.11
CA ILE A 573 -1.15 -10.57 -6.47
C ILE A 573 -0.80 -9.08 -6.70
N ASN A 574 -1.13 -8.54 -7.88
CA ASN A 574 -0.96 -7.12 -8.19
C ASN A 574 -1.94 -6.26 -7.37
N GLN A 575 -3.19 -6.71 -7.29
CA GLN A 575 -4.27 -6.12 -6.51
C GLN A 575 -3.97 -6.07 -5.00
N THR A 576 -3.58 -7.19 -4.39
CA THR A 576 -3.19 -7.25 -2.98
C THR A 576 -1.98 -6.36 -2.67
N LEU A 577 -1.02 -6.27 -3.60
CA LEU A 577 0.12 -5.35 -3.49
C LEU A 577 -0.34 -3.89 -3.51
N LYS A 578 -1.09 -3.46 -4.53
CA LYS A 578 -1.63 -2.09 -4.65
C LYS A 578 -2.43 -1.69 -3.41
N LEU A 579 -3.34 -2.56 -2.97
CA LEU A 579 -4.15 -2.34 -1.77
C LEU A 579 -3.27 -2.15 -0.53
N SER A 580 -2.28 -3.03 -0.34
CA SER A 580 -1.36 -2.94 0.79
C SER A 580 -0.46 -1.71 0.76
N GLN A 581 0.05 -1.32 -0.41
CA GLN A 581 0.86 -0.10 -0.59
C GLN A 581 0.05 1.17 -0.33
N SER A 582 -1.22 1.20 -0.76
CA SER A 582 -2.12 2.34 -0.52
C SER A 582 -2.45 2.54 0.96
N LEU A 583 -2.57 1.43 1.71
CA LEU A 583 -2.69 1.42 3.17
C LEU A 583 -1.34 1.59 3.89
N HIS A 584 -0.20 1.40 3.22
CA HIS A 584 1.12 1.67 3.78
C HIS A 584 1.55 3.13 3.58
N GLY A 585 0.95 3.83 2.61
CA GLY A 585 1.34 5.18 2.19
C GLY A 585 2.48 5.20 1.16
N THR A 586 2.81 4.07 0.54
CA THR A 586 3.85 3.96 -0.50
C THR A 586 3.30 4.00 -1.93
N SER A 587 1.98 4.00 -2.12
CA SER A 587 1.35 4.32 -3.40
C SER A 587 0.32 5.43 -3.22
N ASN A 588 0.11 6.24 -4.25
CA ASN A 588 -1.00 7.18 -4.27
C ASN A 588 -2.33 6.43 -4.12
N LEU A 589 -3.24 7.00 -3.34
CA LEU A 589 -4.63 6.59 -3.34
C LEU A 589 -5.25 7.08 -4.66
N GLU A 590 -5.69 6.12 -5.47
CA GLU A 590 -6.53 6.39 -6.64
C GLU A 590 -7.86 7.00 -6.14
N GLY A 591 -8.35 8.04 -6.80
CA GLY A 591 -9.61 8.69 -6.44
C GLY A 591 -10.80 7.74 -6.57
N VAL A 592 -11.86 7.97 -5.78
CA VAL A 592 -13.05 7.11 -5.77
C VAL A 592 -13.70 7.09 -7.16
N SER A 593 -13.61 5.95 -7.84
CA SER A 593 -14.13 5.70 -9.19
C SER A 593 -15.42 4.87 -9.16
N SER A 594 -16.11 4.75 -10.30
CA SER A 594 -17.25 3.84 -10.48
C SER A 594 -16.87 2.38 -10.20
N GLU A 595 -15.65 1.97 -10.57
CA GLU A 595 -15.09 0.65 -10.25
C GLU A 595 -15.12 0.37 -8.74
N TYR A 596 -14.87 1.37 -7.88
CA TYR A 596 -14.94 1.19 -6.43
C TYR A 596 -16.34 0.78 -5.94
N TRP A 597 -17.39 1.42 -6.46
CA TRP A 597 -18.77 1.12 -6.06
C TRP A 597 -19.22 -0.26 -6.57
N GLN A 598 -18.76 -0.66 -7.75
CA GLN A 598 -18.93 -2.02 -8.28
C GLN A 598 -18.27 -3.07 -7.39
N LEU A 599 -17.04 -2.81 -6.93
CA LEU A 599 -16.35 -3.67 -5.94
C LEU A 599 -17.11 -3.72 -4.61
N LEU A 600 -17.63 -2.60 -4.12
CA LEU A 600 -18.41 -2.56 -2.88
C LEU A 600 -19.69 -3.39 -2.97
N ALA A 601 -20.40 -3.33 -4.11
CA ALA A 601 -21.62 -4.10 -4.36
C ALA A 601 -21.34 -5.62 -4.47
N ALA A 602 -20.23 -6.02 -5.08
CA ALA A 602 -19.85 -7.42 -5.24
C ALA A 602 -19.20 -8.04 -3.98
N ARG A 603 -18.74 -7.23 -3.02
CA ARG A 603 -17.90 -7.69 -1.90
C ARG A 603 -18.65 -8.50 -0.83
N ASP A 604 -18.28 -9.77 -0.72
CA ASP A 604 -18.65 -10.65 0.39
C ASP A 604 -17.40 -11.04 1.21
N LEU A 605 -17.28 -10.51 2.42
CA LEU A 605 -16.15 -10.80 3.34
C LEU A 605 -16.05 -12.30 3.69
N GLN A 606 -17.15 -13.06 3.62
CA GLN A 606 -17.15 -14.49 3.93
C GLN A 606 -16.68 -15.35 2.74
N LYS A 607 -16.60 -14.76 1.54
CA LYS A 607 -16.11 -15.37 0.30
C LYS A 607 -14.87 -14.61 -0.21
N GLY A 608 -13.81 -14.60 0.59
CA GLY A 608 -12.52 -14.01 0.20
C GLY A 608 -12.47 -12.47 0.20
N GLY A 609 -13.60 -11.78 0.37
CA GLY A 609 -13.66 -10.34 0.61
C GLY A 609 -12.97 -9.50 -0.46
N SER A 610 -12.12 -8.59 0.00
CA SER A 610 -11.37 -7.61 -0.80
C SER A 610 -10.53 -8.22 -1.94
N ILE A 611 -10.17 -9.50 -1.85
CA ILE A 611 -9.32 -10.20 -2.83
C ILE A 611 -10.15 -10.85 -3.94
N GLN A 612 -11.34 -11.33 -3.60
CA GLN A 612 -12.23 -11.99 -4.57
C GLN A 612 -13.08 -10.96 -5.31
N ALA A 613 -13.50 -9.90 -4.62
CA ALA A 613 -14.23 -8.77 -5.20
C ALA A 613 -13.48 -8.10 -6.37
N GLU A 614 -12.14 -8.02 -6.34
CA GLU A 614 -11.36 -7.43 -7.45
C GLU A 614 -11.04 -8.40 -8.61
N VAL A 615 -11.37 -9.69 -8.47
CA VAL A 615 -11.10 -10.71 -9.50
C VAL A 615 -12.36 -11.06 -10.30
N GLU A 616 -13.53 -11.08 -9.68
CA GLU A 616 -14.80 -11.45 -10.34
C GLU A 616 -15.35 -10.45 -11.39
N PRO A 617 -15.26 -9.10 -11.25
CA PRO A 617 -15.84 -8.15 -12.20
C PRO A 617 -15.28 -8.25 -13.63
N LEU A 618 -14.05 -8.76 -13.76
CA LEU A 618 -13.37 -8.93 -15.05
C LEU A 618 -13.76 -10.23 -15.77
N LEU A 619 -14.54 -11.11 -15.15
CA LEU A 619 -15.14 -12.29 -15.80
C LEU A 619 -16.42 -11.92 -16.57
N CYS A 620 -17.05 -10.78 -16.27
CA CYS A 620 -18.26 -10.31 -16.95
C CYS A 620 -17.99 -9.38 -18.14
N SER A 621 -16.71 -9.13 -18.49
CA SER A 621 -16.31 -8.26 -19.61
C SER A 621 -15.53 -8.99 -20.71
N THR A 622 -15.61 -10.33 -20.75
CA THR A 622 -15.08 -11.20 -21.82
C THR A 622 -16.18 -12.09 -22.40
#